data_AF-A0A960H6X3-F1
#
_entry.id   AF-A0A960H6X3-F1
#
_cell.length_a   1.000
_cell.length_b   1.000
_cell.length_c   1.000
_cell.angle_alpha   90.00
_cell.angle_beta   90.00
_cell.angle_gamma   90.00
#
_symmetry.space_group_name_H-M   'P 1'
#
loop_
_entity.id
_entity.type
_entity.pdbx_description
1 polymer ?
#
loop_
_entity_poly.entity_id
_entity_poly.type
_entity_poly.pdbx_seq_one_letter_code
_entity_poly.pdbx_strand_id
1 'polypeptide(L)'
;MADDPYLWLEDIAGDDALDWVRRHNEPTIDEFRDDRFEQLRAEALEVLDTDTRIPYVRRRGEYLYNFWRDADNPRGLWRRTTLAHYRSEEPEWDVLIDVDELARTDDANWVWAGADVIEPDHTRALISLSR
;
A
#
# COMPACT_ATOMS: atom_id res chain seq x y z
N MET A 1 -16.66 -16.86 -36.41
CA MET A 1 -16.16 -16.05 -35.27
C MET A 1 -17.14 -14.90 -35.14
N ALA A 2 -17.76 -14.71 -33.98
CA ALA A 2 -18.73 -13.63 -33.81
C ALA A 2 -17.99 -12.29 -33.79
N ASP A 3 -18.50 -11.29 -34.50
CA ASP A 3 -17.97 -9.93 -34.43
C ASP A 3 -18.26 -9.36 -33.04
N ASP A 4 -17.22 -9.02 -32.30
CA ASP A 4 -17.34 -8.40 -30.98
C ASP A 4 -17.28 -6.87 -31.12
N PRO A 5 -18.39 -6.14 -30.90
CA PRO A 5 -18.42 -4.68 -31.00
C PRO A 5 -17.60 -3.97 -29.91
N TYR A 6 -17.12 -4.70 -28.90
CA TYR A 6 -16.35 -4.18 -27.77
C TYR A 6 -14.88 -4.57 -27.79
N LEU A 7 -14.39 -5.21 -28.86
CA LEU A 7 -12.99 -5.66 -28.96
C LEU A 7 -11.97 -4.53 -28.69
N TRP A 8 -12.30 -3.29 -29.03
CA TRP A 8 -11.44 -2.12 -28.80
C TRP A 8 -11.26 -1.77 -27.30
N LEU A 9 -12.13 -2.26 -26.40
CA LEU A 9 -11.94 -2.13 -24.96
C LEU A 9 -10.80 -3.01 -24.42
N GLU A 10 -10.30 -3.96 -25.21
CA GLU A 10 -9.14 -4.78 -24.83
C GLU A 10 -7.81 -4.00 -24.91
N ASP A 11 -7.77 -2.88 -25.65
CA ASP A 11 -6.65 -1.95 -25.61
C ASP A 11 -6.75 -1.07 -24.36
N ILE A 12 -6.39 -1.66 -23.21
CA ILE A 12 -6.54 -1.04 -21.87
C ILE A 12 -5.79 0.28 -21.69
N ALA A 13 -4.82 0.57 -22.55
CA ALA A 13 -4.04 1.81 -22.53
C ALA A 13 -4.44 2.76 -23.66
N GLY A 14 -5.34 2.36 -24.56
CA GLY A 14 -5.82 3.15 -25.67
C GLY A 14 -6.73 4.29 -25.23
N ASP A 15 -6.59 5.45 -25.87
CA ASP A 15 -7.34 6.66 -25.51
C ASP A 15 -8.86 6.43 -25.58
N ASP A 16 -9.35 5.70 -26.59
CA ASP A 16 -10.77 5.39 -26.74
C ASP A 16 -11.29 4.61 -25.52
N ALA A 17 -10.58 3.55 -25.10
CA ALA A 17 -10.96 2.70 -23.98
C ALA A 17 -10.95 3.49 -22.67
N LEU A 18 -9.92 4.32 -22.46
CA LEU A 18 -9.82 5.18 -21.29
C LEU A 18 -10.93 6.24 -21.26
N ASP A 19 -11.27 6.85 -22.39
CA ASP A 19 -12.38 7.81 -22.50
C ASP A 19 -13.74 7.15 -22.29
N TRP A 20 -13.91 5.90 -22.72
CA TRP A 20 -15.09 5.11 -22.37
C TRP A 20 -15.18 4.90 -20.87
N VAL A 21 -14.09 4.47 -20.20
CA VAL A 21 -14.07 4.28 -18.75
C VAL A 21 -14.39 5.58 -18.02
N ARG A 22 -13.78 6.71 -18.40
CA ARG A 22 -14.05 8.04 -17.80
C ARG A 22 -15.53 8.39 -17.88
N ARG A 23 -16.14 8.26 -19.06
CA ARG A 23 -17.58 8.56 -19.28
C ARG A 23 -18.53 7.69 -18.47
N HIS A 24 -18.14 6.46 -18.12
CA HIS A 24 -18.97 5.58 -17.29
C HIS A 24 -18.70 5.79 -15.78
N ASN A 25 -17.48 6.16 -15.42
CA ASN A 25 -17.13 6.47 -14.03
C ASN A 25 -17.73 7.80 -13.57
N GLU A 26 -17.75 8.84 -14.41
CA GLU A 26 -18.21 10.18 -14.03
C GLU A 26 -19.65 10.18 -13.45
N PRO A 27 -20.67 9.59 -14.11
CA PRO A 27 -22.01 9.51 -13.52
C PRO A 27 -22.07 8.72 -12.20
N THR A 28 -21.21 7.71 -12.06
CA THR A 28 -21.13 6.90 -10.84
C THR A 28 -20.53 7.72 -9.69
N ILE A 29 -19.47 8.48 -9.98
CA ILE A 29 -18.84 9.36 -8.99
C ILE A 29 -19.82 10.45 -8.56
N ASP A 30 -20.52 11.07 -9.52
CA ASP A 30 -21.51 12.12 -9.25
C ASP A 30 -22.68 11.63 -8.38
N GLU A 31 -23.16 10.40 -8.62
CA GLU A 31 -24.25 9.81 -7.84
C GLU A 31 -23.80 9.42 -6.42
N PHE A 32 -22.59 8.87 -6.27
CA PHE A 32 -22.18 8.22 -5.02
C PHE A 32 -21.18 8.99 -4.16
N ARG A 33 -20.60 10.11 -4.63
CA ARG A 33 -19.74 10.98 -3.80
C ARG A 33 -20.53 12.15 -3.20
N ASP A 34 -21.52 11.81 -2.38
CA ASP A 34 -22.30 12.79 -1.60
C ASP A 34 -21.68 13.04 -0.21
N ASP A 35 -22.36 13.84 0.61
CA ASP A 35 -21.91 14.14 1.98
C ASP A 35 -21.73 12.88 2.85
N ARG A 36 -22.55 11.85 2.61
CA ARG A 36 -22.45 10.57 3.34
C ARG A 36 -21.19 9.82 2.92
N PHE A 37 -20.82 9.85 1.65
CA PHE A 37 -19.55 9.30 1.19
C PHE A 37 -18.37 9.97 1.88
N GLU A 38 -18.33 11.30 1.95
CA GLU A 38 -17.23 12.01 2.60
C GLU A 38 -17.17 11.72 4.11
N GLN A 39 -18.32 11.60 4.78
CA GLN A 39 -18.37 11.15 6.18
C GLN A 39 -17.76 9.75 6.34
N LEU A 40 -18.21 8.77 5.54
CA LEU A 40 -17.69 7.40 5.62
C LEU A 40 -16.20 7.32 5.28
N ARG A 41 -15.75 8.14 4.32
CA ARG A 41 -14.34 8.25 3.95
C ARG A 41 -13.52 8.77 5.12
N ALA A 42 -13.97 9.82 5.80
CA ALA A 42 -13.27 10.39 6.95
C ALA A 42 -13.21 9.40 8.13
N GLU A 43 -14.33 8.75 8.46
CA GLU A 43 -14.38 7.74 9.53
C GLU A 43 -13.47 6.54 9.22
N ALA A 44 -13.47 6.06 7.97
CA ALA A 44 -12.59 4.97 7.56
C ALA A 44 -11.11 5.37 7.62
N LEU A 45 -10.79 6.61 7.22
CA LEU A 45 -9.43 7.12 7.25
C LEU A 45 -8.91 7.26 8.69
N GLU A 46 -9.72 7.78 9.62
CA GLU A 46 -9.38 7.85 11.05
C GLU A 46 -9.01 6.48 11.62
N VAL A 47 -9.73 5.43 11.24
CA VAL A 47 -9.43 4.05 11.67
C VAL A 47 -8.17 3.50 10.99
N LEU A 48 -7.93 3.83 9.73
CA LEU A 48 -6.74 3.35 9.00
C LEU A 48 -5.45 4.02 9.47
N ASP A 49 -5.55 5.29 9.85
CA ASP A 49 -4.46 6.15 10.29
C ASP A 49 -4.21 6.07 11.80
N THR A 50 -4.98 5.27 12.55
CA THR A 50 -4.78 5.15 14.00
C THR A 50 -3.46 4.46 14.36
N ASP A 51 -2.69 5.11 15.22
CA ASP A 51 -1.45 4.57 15.79
C ASP A 51 -1.68 3.50 16.86
N THR A 52 -2.94 3.26 17.24
CA THR A 52 -3.31 2.28 18.28
C THR A 52 -3.31 0.83 17.79
N ARG A 53 -3.10 0.60 16.48
CA ARG A 53 -3.10 -0.73 15.89
C ARG A 53 -1.88 -1.54 16.33
N ILE A 54 -2.11 -2.79 16.73
CA ILE A 54 -1.02 -3.72 17.08
C ILE A 54 -0.15 -3.96 15.85
N PRO A 55 1.17 -3.65 15.90
CA PRO A 55 2.07 -3.89 14.79
C PRO A 55 2.42 -5.38 14.73
N TYR A 56 1.61 -6.18 14.02
CA TYR A 56 1.91 -7.60 13.84
C TYR A 56 3.27 -7.81 13.18
N VAL A 57 4.07 -8.68 13.77
CA VAL A 57 5.46 -8.95 13.37
C VAL A 57 5.66 -10.35 12.84
N ARG A 58 6.60 -10.48 11.90
CA ARG A 58 7.22 -11.77 11.56
C ARG A 58 8.62 -11.84 12.15
N ARG A 59 8.93 -12.93 12.84
CA ARG A 59 10.26 -13.16 13.42
C ARG A 59 11.23 -13.72 12.38
N ARG A 60 12.42 -13.14 12.31
CA ARG A 60 13.55 -13.60 11.48
C ARG A 60 14.83 -13.41 12.29
N GLY A 61 15.39 -14.52 12.79
CA GLY A 61 16.48 -14.50 13.75
C GLY A 61 16.10 -13.78 15.06
N GLU A 62 16.89 -12.79 15.43
CA GLU A 62 16.71 -11.96 16.65
C GLU A 62 15.71 -10.82 16.46
N TYR A 63 15.37 -10.50 15.21
CA TYR A 63 14.54 -9.35 14.86
C TYR A 63 13.09 -9.74 14.55
N LEU A 64 12.21 -8.78 14.80
CA LEU A 64 10.78 -8.79 14.52
C LEU A 64 10.50 -7.74 13.45
N TYR A 65 10.03 -8.17 12.29
CA TYR A 65 9.79 -7.32 11.14
C TYR A 65 8.32 -6.96 11.01
N ASN A 66 8.05 -5.69 10.72
CA ASN A 66 6.71 -5.14 10.54
C ASN A 66 6.69 -4.28 9.27
N PHE A 67 5.56 -4.27 8.58
CA PHE A 67 5.26 -3.29 7.55
C PHE A 67 4.17 -2.38 8.10
N TRP A 68 4.42 -1.07 8.09
CA TRP A 68 3.59 -0.09 8.75
C TRP A 68 3.11 0.97 7.78
N ARG A 69 1.85 1.41 7.96
CA ARG A 69 1.25 2.53 7.22
C ARG A 69 0.39 3.32 8.19
N ASP A 70 0.52 4.63 8.10
CA ASP A 70 -0.21 5.64 8.87
C ASP A 70 -0.40 6.90 8.01
N ALA A 71 -0.91 7.97 8.61
CA ALA A 71 -1.14 9.24 7.93
C ALA A 71 0.15 9.88 7.37
N ASP A 72 1.29 9.70 8.06
CA ASP A 72 2.58 10.28 7.67
C ASP A 72 3.30 9.42 6.62
N ASN A 73 3.05 8.11 6.63
CA ASN A 73 3.67 7.11 5.76
C ASN A 73 2.59 6.28 5.04
N PRO A 74 1.81 6.90 4.13
CA PRO A 74 0.68 6.24 3.48
C PRO A 74 1.11 5.10 2.54
N ARG A 75 2.33 5.14 1.97
CA ARG A 75 2.87 4.02 1.18
C ARG A 75 3.52 2.98 2.07
N GLY A 76 4.18 3.43 3.13
CA GLY A 76 4.53 2.62 4.28
C GLY A 76 6.01 2.41 4.52
N LEU A 77 6.30 1.94 5.73
CA LEU A 77 7.64 1.68 6.23
C LEU A 77 7.82 0.18 6.47
N TRP A 78 8.85 -0.41 5.86
CA TRP A 78 9.35 -1.70 6.28
C TRP A 78 10.41 -1.52 7.35
N ARG A 79 10.11 -2.00 8.56
CA ARG A 79 10.88 -1.75 9.77
C ARG A 79 11.08 -3.02 10.58
N ARG A 80 12.05 -3.00 11.49
CA ARG A 80 12.30 -4.10 12.42
C ARG A 80 12.57 -3.60 13.83
N THR A 81 12.41 -4.48 14.80
CA THR A 81 12.77 -4.23 16.20
C THR A 81 13.25 -5.52 16.86
N THR A 82 13.73 -5.47 18.10
CA THR A 82 14.04 -6.68 18.88
C THR A 82 12.83 -7.10 19.72
N LEU A 83 12.80 -8.35 20.19
CA LEU A 83 11.74 -8.82 21.09
C LEU A 83 11.67 -8.03 22.41
N ALA A 84 12.80 -7.51 22.89
CA ALA A 84 12.83 -6.71 24.11
C ALA A 84 12.09 -5.37 23.91
N HIS A 85 12.41 -4.64 22.84
CA HIS A 85 11.73 -3.38 22.51
C HIS A 85 10.26 -3.60 22.13
N TYR A 86 9.95 -4.66 21.39
CA TYR A 86 8.56 -4.98 21.00
C TYR A 86 7.61 -5.20 22.19
N ARG A 87 8.14 -5.58 23.36
CA ARG A 87 7.35 -5.79 24.58
C ARG A 87 7.17 -4.53 25.43
N SER A 88 7.84 -3.44 25.07
CA SER A 88 7.66 -2.14 25.73
C SER A 88 6.41 -1.43 25.21
N GLU A 89 5.95 -0.42 25.94
CA GLU A 89 4.80 0.40 25.52
C GLU A 89 5.11 1.22 24.26
N GLU A 90 6.38 1.60 24.06
CA GLU A 90 6.86 2.39 22.92
C GLU A 90 8.04 1.66 22.25
N PRO A 91 7.77 0.66 21.38
CA PRO A 91 8.83 -0.07 20.70
C PRO A 91 9.66 0.84 19.79
N GLU A 92 10.98 0.79 19.94
CA GLU A 92 11.90 1.44 19.01
C GLU A 92 12.00 0.63 17.72
N TRP A 93 11.79 1.28 16.58
CA TRP A 93 11.83 0.66 15.26
C TRP A 93 13.00 1.16 14.42
N ASP A 94 13.78 0.23 13.88
CA ASP A 94 14.79 0.44 12.86
C ASP A 94 14.13 0.37 11.47
N VAL A 95 13.99 1.52 10.80
CA VAL A 95 13.39 1.62 9.46
C VAL A 95 14.40 1.16 8.42
N LEU A 96 14.04 0.12 7.67
CA LEU A 96 14.90 -0.47 6.64
C LEU A 96 14.59 0.07 5.25
N ILE A 97 13.31 0.26 4.95
CA ILE A 97 12.84 0.82 3.69
C ILE A 97 11.67 1.75 3.97
N ASP A 98 11.80 2.97 3.48
CA ASP A 98 10.74 3.96 3.41
C ASP A 98 10.22 4.01 1.96
N VAL A 99 8.98 3.53 1.75
CA VAL A 99 8.38 3.46 0.41
C VAL A 99 7.88 4.85 -0.03
N ASP A 100 7.58 5.73 0.92
CA ASP A 100 7.18 7.11 0.65
C ASP A 100 8.37 7.93 0.12
N GLU A 101 9.55 7.78 0.73
CA GLU A 101 10.82 8.33 0.25
C GLU A 101 11.21 7.78 -1.13
N LEU A 102 11.07 6.47 -1.32
CA LEU A 102 11.38 5.84 -2.60
C LEU A 102 10.48 6.36 -3.72
N ALA A 103 9.16 6.44 -3.47
CA ALA A 103 8.19 6.96 -4.44
C ALA A 103 8.47 8.41 -4.84
N ARG A 104 8.88 9.24 -3.87
CA ARG A 104 9.25 10.63 -4.13
C ARG A 104 10.55 10.75 -4.91
N THR A 105 11.54 9.90 -4.62
CA THR A 105 12.84 9.90 -5.31
C THR A 105 12.69 9.48 -6.77
N ASP A 106 11.87 8.46 -7.03
CA ASP A 106 11.69 7.88 -8.36
C ASP A 106 10.58 8.54 -9.19
N ASP A 107 9.84 9.49 -8.61
CA ASP A 107 8.60 10.07 -9.18
C ASP A 107 7.64 8.97 -9.68
N ALA A 108 7.43 7.96 -8.82
CA ALA A 108 6.71 6.75 -9.15
C ALA A 108 5.75 6.33 -8.05
N ASN A 109 4.59 5.80 -8.44
CA ASN A 109 3.60 5.27 -7.51
C ASN A 109 3.95 3.85 -7.05
N TRP A 110 5.03 3.70 -6.28
CA TRP A 110 5.40 2.41 -5.72
C TRP A 110 4.37 1.90 -4.73
N VAL A 111 4.10 0.60 -4.82
CA VAL A 111 3.24 -0.18 -3.92
C VAL A 111 4.05 -1.36 -3.40
N TRP A 112 4.06 -1.53 -2.07
CA TRP A 112 4.73 -2.66 -1.42
C TRP A 112 4.01 -3.98 -1.67
N ALA A 113 4.73 -4.99 -2.17
CA ALA A 113 4.21 -6.33 -2.40
C ALA A 113 4.85 -7.41 -1.51
N GLY A 114 5.96 -7.11 -0.81
CA GLY A 114 6.55 -8.02 0.17
C GLY A 114 8.06 -7.95 0.25
N ALA A 115 8.60 -8.71 1.21
CA ALA A 115 10.04 -8.92 1.37
C ALA A 115 10.33 -10.38 1.67
N ASP A 116 11.07 -11.03 0.76
CA ASP A 116 11.57 -12.39 0.91
C ASP A 116 13.00 -12.34 1.41
N VAL A 117 13.20 -12.77 2.65
CA VAL A 117 14.51 -12.74 3.31
C VAL A 117 15.14 -14.11 3.24
N ILE A 118 16.43 -14.16 2.87
CA ILE A 118 17.17 -15.40 2.76
C ILE A 118 17.28 -16.10 4.12
N GLU A 119 17.08 -17.41 4.12
CA GLU A 119 17.34 -18.28 5.27
C GLU A 119 18.65 -19.05 5.06
N PRO A 120 19.36 -19.47 6.14
CA PRO A 120 19.05 -19.23 7.55
C PRO A 120 19.61 -17.91 8.10
N ASP A 121 20.49 -17.23 7.36
CA ASP A 121 21.30 -16.14 7.90
C ASP A 121 20.56 -14.80 7.99
N HIS A 122 19.44 -14.63 7.27
CA HIS A 122 18.64 -13.41 7.25
C HIS A 122 19.40 -12.12 6.90
N THR A 123 20.45 -12.23 6.09
CA THR A 123 21.35 -11.11 5.74
C THR A 123 20.97 -10.36 4.47
N ARG A 124 20.08 -10.92 3.64
CA ARG A 124 19.64 -10.34 2.36
C ARG A 124 18.14 -10.49 2.18
N ALA A 125 17.53 -9.52 1.54
CA ALA A 125 16.11 -9.48 1.23
C ALA A 125 15.91 -9.16 -0.26
N LEU A 126 15.03 -9.91 -0.92
CA LEU A 126 14.43 -9.51 -2.18
C LEU A 126 13.15 -8.74 -1.86
N ILE A 127 13.06 -7.50 -2.37
CA ILE A 127 11.95 -6.61 -2.11
C ILE A 127 11.08 -6.56 -3.36
N SER A 128 9.80 -6.88 -3.18
CA SER A 128 8.82 -6.88 -4.25
C SER A 128 8.03 -5.58 -4.19
N LEU A 129 8.09 -4.81 -5.27
CA LEU A 129 7.33 -3.57 -5.48
C LEU A 129 6.57 -3.65 -6.80
N SER A 130 5.42 -3.00 -6.88
CA SER A 130 4.67 -2.78 -8.12
C SER A 130 4.40 -1.29 -8.34
N ARG A 131 4.12 -0.92 -9.59
CA ARG A 131 3.77 0.44 -10.01
C ARG A 131 2.48 0.40 -10.84
#